data_AF-A0A524LKJ9-F1
#
_entry.id   AF-A0A524LKJ9-F1
#
_cell.length_a   1.000
_cell.length_b   1.000
_cell.length_c   1.000
_cell.angle_alpha   90.00
_cell.angle_beta   90.00
_cell.angle_gamma   90.00
#
_symmetry.space_group_name_H-M   'P 1'
#
loop_
_entity.id
_entity.type
_entity.pdbx_description
1 polymer ?
#
loop_
_entity_poly.entity_id
_entity_poly.type
_entity_poly.pdbx_seq_one_letter_code
_entity_poly.pdbx_strand_id
1 'polypeptide(L)'
;MPVHIEQFNETKEVFPTLKAVAQKDDFVFAATVVLDGIVGQGNKTKIPYHLFIDLMNFPNIMPDCFVLSPADADIKHVNVFYPKLCPKLNKELPFFCIGNIGQALQKYRHLMAFVQGMVRIVNTETRGPRSPH
;
A
#
# COMPACT_ATOMS: atom_id res chain seq x y z
N MET A 1 7.86 8.18 -13.85
CA MET A 1 6.91 9.25 -14.22
C MET A 1 5.63 8.91 -13.48
N PRO A 2 5.11 9.80 -12.62
CA PRO A 2 3.99 9.51 -11.74
C PRO A 2 2.75 9.00 -12.48
N VAL A 3 1.76 8.49 -11.75
CA VAL A 3 0.55 7.89 -12.34
C VAL A 3 -0.27 8.96 -13.07
N HIS A 4 -0.64 8.69 -14.32
CA HIS A 4 -1.53 9.57 -15.10
C HIS A 4 -2.97 9.54 -14.54
N ILE A 5 -3.67 10.66 -14.58
CA ILE A 5 -4.99 10.82 -13.98
C ILE A 5 -6.04 9.88 -14.58
N GLU A 6 -5.94 9.54 -15.87
CA GLU A 6 -6.82 8.55 -16.52
C GLU A 6 -6.66 7.17 -15.88
N GLN A 7 -5.43 6.66 -15.78
CA GLN A 7 -5.14 5.38 -15.12
C GLN A 7 -5.59 5.40 -13.64
N PHE A 8 -5.42 6.54 -12.96
CA PHE A 8 -5.90 6.71 -11.60
C PHE A 8 -7.43 6.58 -11.52
N ASN A 9 -8.15 7.23 -12.41
CA ASN A 9 -9.62 7.20 -12.46
C ASN A 9 -10.16 5.80 -12.79
N GLU A 10 -9.56 5.09 -13.76
CA GLU A 10 -9.87 3.68 -14.04
C GLU A 10 -9.69 2.80 -12.78
N THR A 11 -8.62 3.04 -12.02
CA THR A 11 -8.39 2.31 -10.76
C THR A 11 -9.42 2.68 -9.70
N LYS A 12 -9.82 3.94 -9.63
CA LYS A 12 -10.80 4.46 -8.67
C LYS A 12 -12.22 3.91 -8.93
N GLU A 13 -12.58 3.63 -10.18
CA GLU A 13 -13.85 2.98 -10.50
C GLU A 13 -13.97 1.59 -9.85
N VAL A 14 -12.85 0.85 -9.79
CA VAL A 14 -12.78 -0.46 -9.13
C VAL A 14 -12.56 -0.35 -7.62
N PHE A 15 -11.85 0.69 -7.17
CA PHE A 15 -11.56 0.96 -5.77
C PHE A 15 -12.08 2.35 -5.36
N PRO A 16 -13.39 2.50 -5.05
CA PRO A 16 -14.00 3.81 -4.80
C PRO A 16 -13.42 4.57 -3.60
N THR A 17 -12.76 3.88 -2.68
CA THR A 17 -12.07 4.46 -1.51
C THR A 17 -10.72 5.08 -1.88
N LEU A 18 -10.22 4.86 -3.09
CA LEU A 18 -8.99 5.46 -3.61
C LEU A 18 -9.18 6.96 -3.85
N LYS A 19 -8.32 7.76 -3.23
CA LYS A 19 -8.35 9.22 -3.29
C LYS A 19 -6.95 9.76 -3.55
N ALA A 20 -6.84 10.71 -4.48
CA ALA A 20 -5.59 11.44 -4.70
C ALA A 20 -5.41 12.43 -3.53
N VAL A 21 -4.20 12.45 -2.96
CA VAL A 21 -3.83 13.40 -1.88
C VAL A 21 -2.70 14.34 -2.29
N ALA A 22 -2.00 14.03 -3.38
CA ALA A 22 -1.13 14.97 -4.08
C ALA A 22 -1.29 14.77 -5.59
N GLN A 23 -1.73 15.82 -6.28
CA GLN A 23 -1.92 15.85 -7.73
C GLN A 23 -1.39 17.18 -8.25
N LYS A 24 -0.78 17.15 -9.43
CA LYS A 24 -0.43 18.35 -10.20
C LYS A 24 -0.61 18.03 -11.67
N ASP A 25 -1.29 18.92 -12.39
CA ASP A 25 -1.66 18.72 -13.79
C ASP A 25 -2.39 17.35 -13.94
N ASP A 26 -1.99 16.56 -14.93
CA ASP A 26 -2.58 15.24 -15.22
C ASP A 26 -1.90 14.10 -14.44
N PHE A 27 -1.15 14.40 -13.38
CA PHE A 27 -0.36 13.40 -12.65
C PHE A 27 -0.66 13.35 -11.15
N VAL A 28 -0.82 12.13 -10.64
CA VAL A 28 -1.02 11.82 -9.21
C VAL A 28 0.29 11.33 -8.61
N PHE A 29 0.73 12.01 -7.55
CA PHE A 29 2.00 11.77 -6.86
C PHE A 29 1.84 11.02 -5.54
N ALA A 30 0.66 11.10 -4.93
CA ALA A 30 0.34 10.32 -3.74
C ALA A 30 -1.16 10.08 -3.66
N ALA A 31 -1.53 8.94 -3.09
CA ALA A 31 -2.91 8.54 -2.91
C ALA A 31 -3.14 7.90 -1.55
N THR A 32 -4.40 7.86 -1.14
CA THR A 32 -4.86 7.03 -0.03
C THR A 32 -5.92 6.06 -0.49
N VAL A 33 -6.00 4.88 0.12
CA VAL A 33 -7.05 3.89 -0.14
C VAL A 33 -7.44 3.21 1.17
N VAL A 34 -8.72 2.83 1.29
CA VAL A 34 -9.21 2.02 2.41
C VAL A 34 -9.52 0.63 1.90
N LEU A 35 -8.88 -0.39 2.46
CA LEU A 35 -9.03 -1.79 2.08
C LEU A 35 -9.43 -2.63 3.30
N ASP A 36 -10.41 -3.52 3.14
CA ASP A 36 -10.70 -4.50 4.19
C ASP A 36 -9.64 -5.61 4.20
N GLY A 37 -8.98 -5.76 5.34
CA GLY A 37 -7.96 -6.77 5.58
C GLY A 37 -8.24 -7.57 6.85
N ILE A 38 -7.42 -8.56 7.13
CA ILE A 38 -7.45 -9.32 8.38
C ILE A 38 -6.42 -8.78 9.37
N VAL A 39 -6.58 -9.06 10.66
CA VAL A 39 -5.57 -8.77 11.70
C VAL A 39 -4.26 -9.53 11.42
N GLY A 40 -4.33 -10.82 11.06
CA GLY A 40 -3.19 -11.70 10.83
C GLY A 40 -2.83 -12.59 12.04
N GLN A 41 -1.79 -13.43 11.90
CA GLN A 41 -1.33 -14.40 12.90
C GLN A 41 -2.44 -15.33 13.43
N GLY A 42 -3.27 -15.86 12.53
CA GLY A 42 -4.41 -16.72 12.81
C GLY A 42 -5.70 -15.98 13.15
N ASN A 43 -5.64 -14.65 13.33
CA ASN A 43 -6.82 -13.83 13.54
C ASN A 43 -7.35 -13.29 12.20
N LYS A 44 -8.48 -13.87 11.76
CA LYS A 44 -9.16 -13.51 10.50
C LYS A 44 -10.22 -12.41 10.65
N THR A 45 -10.33 -11.79 11.84
CA THR A 45 -11.22 -10.64 12.03
C THR A 45 -10.89 -9.55 11.03
N LYS A 46 -11.93 -9.06 10.36
CA LYS A 46 -11.81 -8.01 9.34
C LYS A 46 -11.66 -6.65 10.00
N ILE A 47 -10.68 -5.88 9.55
CA ILE A 47 -10.43 -4.51 9.98
C ILE A 47 -10.08 -3.64 8.77
N PRO A 48 -10.44 -2.34 8.79
CA PRO A 48 -10.13 -1.43 7.71
C PRO A 48 -8.66 -1.01 7.77
N TYR A 49 -7.94 -1.22 6.66
CA TYR A 49 -6.59 -0.72 6.44
C TYR A 49 -6.66 0.60 5.66
N HIS A 50 -6.29 1.70 6.31
CA HIS A 50 -6.13 3.00 5.68
C HIS A 50 -4.69 3.13 5.23
N LEU A 51 -4.48 3.15 3.93
CA LEU A 51 -3.15 3.12 3.34
C LEU A 51 -2.82 4.46 2.70
N PHE A 52 -1.56 4.87 2.83
CA PHE A 52 -0.95 5.97 2.07
C PHE A 52 0.05 5.38 1.08
N ILE A 53 -0.07 5.76 -0.20
CA ILE A 53 0.74 5.24 -1.30
C ILE A 53 1.54 6.41 -1.90
N ASP A 54 2.87 6.32 -1.84
CA ASP A 54 3.77 7.27 -2.52
C ASP A 54 4.00 6.82 -3.97
N LEU A 55 3.48 7.60 -4.92
CA LEU A 55 3.49 7.30 -6.36
C LEU A 55 4.55 8.10 -7.12
N MET A 56 5.41 8.88 -6.44
CA MET A 56 6.31 9.84 -7.08
C MET A 56 7.22 9.21 -8.14
N ASN A 57 7.76 8.03 -7.87
CA ASN A 57 8.69 7.33 -8.75
C ASN A 57 8.10 6.09 -9.44
N PHE A 58 6.83 5.80 -9.20
CA PHE A 58 6.10 4.74 -9.90
C PHE A 58 5.94 5.10 -11.38
N PRO A 59 5.87 4.14 -12.33
CA PRO A 59 6.12 2.70 -12.21
C PRO A 59 7.60 2.30 -12.33
N ASN A 60 8.52 3.26 -12.34
CA ASN A 60 9.96 2.96 -12.45
C ASN A 60 10.51 2.32 -11.17
N ILE A 61 9.95 2.71 -10.02
CA ILE A 61 10.24 2.16 -8.69
C ILE A 61 8.91 1.72 -8.07
N MET A 62 8.91 0.63 -7.29
CA MET A 62 7.71 0.21 -6.56
C MET A 62 7.28 1.33 -5.62
N PRO A 63 5.97 1.61 -5.53
CA PRO A 63 5.51 2.64 -4.64
C PRO A 63 5.61 2.14 -3.20
N ASP A 64 6.06 3.02 -2.31
CA ASP A 64 6.00 2.76 -0.88
C ASP A 64 4.54 2.85 -0.42
N CYS A 65 4.13 1.90 0.42
CA CYS A 65 2.77 1.83 0.96
C CYS A 65 2.82 1.76 2.48
N PHE A 66 2.31 2.81 3.12
CA PHE A 66 2.32 3.00 4.55
C PHE A 66 0.92 2.76 5.14
N VAL A 67 0.86 2.25 6.36
CA VAL A 67 -0.38 2.02 7.10
C VAL A 67 -0.65 3.20 8.02
N LEU A 68 -1.73 3.94 7.74
CA LEU A 68 -2.23 5.02 8.59
C LEU A 68 -3.13 4.50 9.71
N SER A 69 -3.84 3.40 9.44
CA SER A 69 -4.70 2.67 10.38
C SER A 69 -4.83 1.23 9.87
N PRO A 70 -4.93 0.22 10.73
CA PRO A 70 -4.91 0.27 12.20
C PRO A 70 -3.51 0.62 12.76
N ALA A 71 -3.40 0.77 14.09
CA ALA A 71 -2.11 1.03 14.74
C ALA A 71 -1.18 -0.18 14.60
N ASP A 72 0.14 0.05 14.68
CA ASP A 72 1.13 -1.01 14.46
C ASP A 72 0.92 -2.24 15.37
N ALA A 73 0.57 -2.00 16.64
CA ALA A 73 0.31 -3.03 17.64
C ALA A 73 -0.87 -3.96 17.28
N ASP A 74 -1.79 -3.48 16.44
CA ASP A 74 -2.98 -4.22 16.02
C ASP A 74 -2.75 -5.00 14.73
N ILE A 75 -1.65 -4.74 14.02
CA ILE A 75 -1.30 -5.43 12.79
C ILE A 75 -0.44 -6.65 13.12
N LYS A 76 -0.79 -7.82 12.60
CA LYS A 76 -0.03 -9.06 12.84
C LYS A 76 0.44 -9.74 11.56
N HIS A 77 0.51 -8.99 10.46
CA HIS A 77 1.05 -9.44 9.18
C HIS A 77 2.57 -9.48 9.20
N VAL A 78 3.16 -10.56 8.65
CA VAL A 78 4.62 -10.68 8.46
C VAL A 78 5.12 -9.69 7.41
N ASN A 79 4.26 -9.33 6.44
CA ASN A 79 4.62 -8.43 5.35
C ASN A 79 4.51 -6.94 5.71
N VAL A 80 4.08 -6.62 6.94
CA VAL A 80 4.11 -5.25 7.47
C VAL A 80 5.31 -5.14 8.38
N PHE A 81 6.27 -4.32 7.96
CA PHE A 81 7.53 -4.14 8.63
C PHE A 81 7.46 -2.97 9.62
N TYR A 82 8.45 -2.91 10.51
CA TYR A 82 8.56 -1.87 11.51
C TYR A 82 8.48 -0.46 10.91
N PRO A 83 8.00 0.52 11.69
CA PRO A 83 7.83 1.88 11.20
C PRO A 83 9.10 2.43 10.54
N LYS A 84 8.93 3.00 9.33
CA LYS A 84 9.96 3.84 8.69
C LYS A 84 9.41 5.24 8.49
N LEU A 85 10.30 6.23 8.40
CA LEU A 85 9.89 7.60 8.12
C LEU A 85 9.19 7.69 6.75
N CYS A 86 7.93 8.09 6.76
CA CYS A 86 7.20 8.54 5.57
C CYS A 86 7.58 10.00 5.31
N PRO A 87 8.39 10.31 4.27
CA PRO A 87 8.90 11.67 4.07
C PRO A 87 7.79 12.71 3.84
N LYS A 88 6.70 12.28 3.19
CA LYS A 88 5.56 13.14 2.85
C LYS A 88 4.74 13.55 4.07
N LEU A 89 4.67 12.68 5.08
CA LEU A 89 3.87 12.91 6.28
C LEU A 89 4.72 13.32 7.49
N ASN A 90 6.05 13.25 7.37
CA ASN A 90 7.01 13.45 8.45
C ASN A 90 6.66 12.63 9.70
N LYS A 91 6.30 11.35 9.50
CA LYS A 91 5.86 10.41 10.54
C LYS A 91 6.46 9.04 10.30
N GLU A 92 6.81 8.35 11.38
CA GLU A 92 7.14 6.93 11.32
C GLU A 92 5.85 6.11 11.24
N LEU A 93 5.72 5.31 10.19
CA LEU A 93 4.53 4.51 9.93
C LEU A 93 4.92 3.10 9.52
N PRO A 94 4.18 2.06 9.96
CA PRO A 94 4.33 0.71 9.43
C PRO A 94 4.17 0.74 7.91
N PHE A 95 4.93 -0.09 7.21
CA PHE A 95 4.89 -0.13 5.76
C PHE A 95 4.94 -1.55 5.24
N PHE A 96 4.41 -1.75 4.03
CA PHE A 96 4.43 -3.06 3.39
C PHE A 96 5.75 -3.30 2.68
N CYS A 97 6.35 -4.47 2.92
CA CYS A 97 7.39 -5.00 2.06
C CYS A 97 6.75 -5.88 0.98
N ILE A 98 6.93 -5.49 -0.28
CA ILE A 98 6.27 -6.14 -1.42
C ILE A 98 7.19 -7.21 -2.05
N GLY A 99 8.20 -7.68 -1.30
CA GLY A 99 9.14 -8.73 -1.71
C GLY A 99 10.16 -8.26 -2.76
N ASN A 100 10.70 -9.20 -3.55
CA ASN A 100 11.76 -8.94 -4.52
C ASN A 100 11.30 -7.90 -5.57
N ILE A 101 11.94 -6.73 -5.52
CA ILE A 101 11.61 -5.52 -6.30
C ILE A 101 11.54 -5.80 -7.80
N GLY A 102 12.43 -6.63 -8.36
CA GLY A 102 12.47 -6.91 -9.80
C GLY A 102 11.24 -7.68 -10.31
N GLN A 103 10.82 -8.72 -9.57
CA GLN A 103 9.62 -9.51 -9.92
C GLN A 103 8.34 -8.76 -9.57
N ALA A 104 8.35 -7.99 -8.48
CA ALA A 104 7.23 -7.14 -8.07
C ALA A 104 6.95 -6.04 -9.10
N LEU A 105 7.98 -5.36 -9.62
CA LEU A 105 7.83 -4.32 -10.64
C LEU A 105 7.17 -4.84 -11.92
N GLN A 106 7.57 -6.02 -12.41
CA GLN A 106 6.94 -6.62 -13.59
C GLN A 106 5.44 -6.93 -13.36
N LYS A 107 5.11 -7.41 -12.15
CA LYS A 107 3.75 -7.78 -11.77
C LYS A 107 2.84 -6.58 -11.47
N TYR A 108 3.41 -5.49 -10.97
CA TYR A 108 2.69 -4.33 -10.45
C TYR A 108 2.97 -3.04 -11.23
N ARG A 109 3.30 -3.11 -12.53
CA ARG A 109 3.54 -1.92 -13.37
C ARG A 109 2.36 -0.95 -13.47
N HIS A 110 1.15 -1.41 -13.17
CA HIS A 110 -0.06 -0.59 -13.22
C HIS A 110 -0.65 -0.38 -11.83
N LEU A 111 -1.20 0.81 -11.56
CA LEU A 111 -1.79 1.15 -10.26
C LEU A 111 -2.89 0.14 -9.86
N MET A 112 -3.75 -0.25 -10.79
CA MET A 112 -4.75 -1.31 -10.58
C MET A 112 -4.13 -2.61 -10.03
N ALA A 113 -3.10 -3.12 -10.72
CA ALA A 113 -2.44 -4.35 -10.31
C ALA A 113 -1.77 -4.20 -8.93
N PHE A 114 -1.19 -3.03 -8.65
CA PHE A 114 -0.62 -2.70 -7.36
C PHE A 114 -1.66 -2.74 -6.23
N VAL A 115 -2.79 -2.02 -6.38
CA VAL A 115 -3.85 -1.98 -5.37
C VAL A 115 -4.48 -3.36 -5.17
N GLN A 116 -4.69 -4.14 -6.24
CA GLN A 116 -5.10 -5.55 -6.14
C GLN A 116 -4.07 -6.41 -5.39
N GLY A 117 -2.78 -6.14 -5.59
CA GLY A 117 -1.69 -6.73 -4.82
C GLY A 117 -1.81 -6.43 -3.33
N MET A 118 -2.09 -5.17 -2.98
CA MET A 118 -2.32 -4.76 -1.59
C MET A 118 -3.52 -5.47 -0.97
N VAL A 119 -4.64 -5.59 -1.69
CA VAL A 119 -5.81 -6.37 -1.24
C VAL A 119 -5.43 -7.80 -0.90
N ARG A 120 -4.62 -8.45 -1.75
CA ARG A 120 -4.13 -9.81 -1.49
C ARG A 120 -3.25 -9.86 -0.25
N ILE A 121 -2.32 -8.92 -0.11
CA ILE A 121 -1.40 -8.89 1.05
C ILE A 121 -2.20 -8.74 2.35
N VAL A 122 -3.09 -7.75 2.46
CA VAL A 122 -3.86 -7.50 3.70
C VAL A 122 -4.85 -8.61 4.04
N ASN A 123 -5.13 -9.52 3.10
CA ASN A 123 -6.02 -10.66 3.29
C ASN A 123 -5.32 -12.02 3.34
N THR A 124 -4.00 -12.07 3.13
CA THR A 124 -3.25 -13.32 3.14
C THR A 124 -2.72 -13.58 4.53
N GLU A 125 -3.06 -14.76 5.07
CA GLU A 125 -2.49 -15.23 6.32
C GLU A 125 -0.99 -15.52 6.13
N THR A 126 -0.15 -14.79 6.85
CA THR A 126 1.29 -15.02 6.86
C THR A 126 1.70 -15.55 8.23
N ARG A 127 2.44 -16.66 8.24
CA ARG A 127 2.91 -17.32 9.47
C ARG A 127 4.37 -16.97 9.69
N GLY A 128 4.72 -16.56 10.91
CA GLY A 128 6.09 -16.24 11.31
C GLY A 128 6.15 -14.96 12.14
N PRO A 129 7.28 -14.69 12.81
CA PRO A 129 7.53 -13.38 13.41
C PRO A 129 7.61 -12.32 12.30
N ARG A 130 7.24 -11.07 12.63
CA ARG A 130 7.56 -9.93 11.77
C ARG A 130 9.06 -9.86 11.55
N SER A 131 9.49 -9.64 10.32
CA SER A 131 10.92 -9.50 10.03
C SER A 131 11.48 -8.24 10.71
N PRO A 132 12.58 -8.36 11.49
CA PRO A 132 13.37 -7.21 11.88
C PRO A 132 14.07 -6.71 10.62
N HIS A 133 13.87 -5.43 10.28
CA HIS A 133 14.74 -4.76 9.31
C HIS A 133 16.06 -4.41 9.96
#